data_AF-A0A6N2HZW4-F1
#
_entry.id   AF-A0A6N2HZW4-F1
#
_cell.length_a   1.000
_cell.length_b   1.000
_cell.length_c   1.000
_cell.angle_alpha   90.00
_cell.angle_beta   90.00
_cell.angle_gamma   90.00
#
_symmetry.space_group_name_H-M   'P 1'
#
loop_
_entity.id
_entity.type
_entity.pdbx_description
1 polymer ?
#
loop_
_entity_poly.entity_id
_entity_poly.type
_entity_poly.pdbx_seq_one_letter_code
_entity_poly.pdbx_strand_id
1 'polypeptide(L)'
;MTTNRGRKDVIRDRMAATGESYNVAARHLKAMKDMGATREAVLTQRWHPAESPDVPCPCGSTCEPGERCGRCHALHRHVARYPGSVTDVETWADRYDCMGCASSYVLTVVLPGRPWGIAGAAPAGPGERAARAVVFPGVAHPLLRPVAAGDEGPDGDED
;
A
#
# COMPACT_ATOMS: atom_id res chain seq x y z
N MET A 1 -6.48 -29.76 8.83
CA MET A 1 -6.91 -28.96 9.98
C MET A 1 -5.68 -28.37 10.67
N THR A 2 -5.32 -27.12 10.40
CA THR A 2 -4.22 -26.46 11.13
C THR A 2 -4.74 -26.13 12.54
N THR A 3 -4.27 -26.86 13.54
CA THR A 3 -4.78 -26.76 14.91
C THR A 3 -4.56 -25.36 15.47
N ASN A 4 -5.47 -24.92 16.34
CA ASN A 4 -5.48 -23.61 17.00
C ASN A 4 -4.14 -23.28 17.71
N ARG A 5 -3.34 -24.31 18.01
CA ARG A 5 -1.97 -24.23 18.56
C ARG A 5 -0.99 -23.58 17.56
N GLY A 6 -0.88 -24.11 16.34
CA GLY A 6 0.03 -23.57 15.33
C GLY A 6 -0.28 -22.12 14.93
N ARG A 7 -1.56 -21.72 14.96
CA ARG A 7 -1.94 -20.30 14.77
C ARG A 7 -1.41 -19.41 15.90
N LYS A 8 -1.49 -19.86 17.15
CA LYS A 8 -1.00 -19.10 18.31
C LYS A 8 0.52 -18.97 18.33
N ASP A 9 1.22 -20.01 17.88
CA ASP A 9 2.69 -20.01 17.84
C ASP A 9 3.19 -18.97 16.83
N VAL A 10 2.67 -18.93 15.61
CA VAL A 10 3.02 -17.88 14.61
C VAL A 10 2.69 -16.47 15.09
N ILE A 11 1.60 -16.28 15.84
CA ILE A 11 1.26 -14.98 16.44
C ILE A 11 2.31 -14.61 17.50
N ARG A 12 2.71 -15.55 18.36
CA ARG A 12 3.73 -15.33 19.39
C ARG A 12 5.11 -15.04 18.80
N ASP A 13 5.50 -15.75 17.75
CA ASP A 13 6.78 -15.53 17.06
C ASP A 13 6.83 -14.10 16.48
N ARG A 14 5.72 -13.63 15.89
CA ARG A 14 5.61 -12.24 15.45
C ARG A 14 5.68 -11.26 16.60
N MET A 15 4.94 -11.49 17.69
CA MET A 15 5.01 -10.62 18.87
C MET A 15 6.44 -10.48 19.38
N ALA A 16 7.19 -11.59 19.40
CA ALA A 16 8.60 -11.58 19.81
C ALA A 16 9.48 -10.81 18.82
N ALA A 17 9.25 -10.96 17.52
CA ALA A 17 10.02 -10.28 16.48
C ALA A 17 9.73 -8.77 16.36
N THR A 18 8.50 -8.32 16.67
CA THR A 18 8.07 -6.93 16.41
C THR A 18 7.75 -6.13 17.67
N GLY A 19 7.66 -6.78 18.83
CA GLY A 19 7.16 -6.16 20.07
C GLY A 19 5.66 -5.85 20.06
N GLU A 20 4.94 -6.26 19.02
CA GLU A 20 3.49 -6.00 18.89
C GLU A 20 2.68 -6.80 19.91
N SER A 21 1.51 -6.27 20.32
CA SER A 21 0.58 -7.02 21.15
C SER A 21 -0.04 -8.21 20.40
N TYR A 22 -0.48 -9.23 21.14
CA TYR A 22 -1.12 -10.44 20.57
C TYR A 22 -2.26 -10.10 19.60
N ASN A 23 -3.10 -9.12 19.95
CA ASN A 23 -4.23 -8.72 19.10
C ASN A 23 -3.78 -8.09 17.78
N VAL A 24 -2.69 -7.32 17.79
CA VAL A 24 -2.11 -6.71 16.58
C VAL A 24 -1.50 -7.81 15.70
N ALA A 25 -0.65 -8.66 16.29
CA ALA A 25 -0.04 -9.77 15.57
C ALA A 25 -1.10 -10.74 14.99
N ALA A 26 -2.20 -11.00 15.71
CA ALA A 26 -3.32 -11.79 15.23
C ALA A 26 -4.10 -11.13 14.09
N ARG A 27 -4.26 -9.81 14.09
CA ARG A 27 -4.88 -9.04 12.99
C ARG A 27 -3.98 -9.02 11.77
N HIS A 28 -2.67 -8.81 11.94
CA HIS A 28 -1.70 -8.93 10.85
C HIS A 28 -1.72 -10.32 10.23
N LEU A 29 -1.74 -11.38 11.04
CA LEU A 29 -1.86 -12.74 10.52
C LEU A 29 -3.19 -12.96 9.79
N LYS A 30 -4.29 -12.39 10.29
CA LYS A 30 -5.60 -12.46 9.62
C LYS A 30 -5.60 -11.71 8.29
N ALA A 31 -5.02 -10.51 8.23
CA ALA A 31 -4.90 -9.70 7.02
C ALA A 31 -3.94 -10.32 6.00
N MET A 32 -2.82 -10.89 6.43
CA MET A 32 -1.92 -11.67 5.57
C MET A 32 -2.58 -12.95 5.03
N LYS A 33 -3.52 -13.54 5.79
CA LYS A 33 -4.35 -14.65 5.31
C LYS A 33 -5.54 -14.19 4.48
N ASP A 34 -5.86 -12.90 4.49
CA ASP A 34 -6.87 -12.31 3.63
C ASP A 34 -6.28 -12.03 2.25
N MET A 35 -6.16 -13.13 1.49
CA MET A 35 -5.73 -13.09 0.09
C MET A 35 -6.66 -12.22 -0.77
N GLY A 36 -7.90 -11.97 -0.31
CA GLY A 36 -8.85 -11.06 -0.94
C GLY A 36 -8.34 -9.63 -0.89
N ALA A 37 -8.07 -9.09 0.31
CA ALA A 37 -7.58 -7.72 0.49
C ALA A 37 -6.26 -7.45 -0.24
N THR A 38 -5.30 -8.39 -0.18
CA THR A 38 -4.03 -8.29 -0.91
C THR A 38 -4.27 -8.23 -2.43
N ARG A 39 -5.11 -9.13 -2.95
CA ARG A 39 -5.46 -9.16 -4.38
C ARG A 39 -6.17 -7.88 -4.82
N GLU A 40 -7.12 -7.38 -4.03
CA GLU A 40 -7.86 -6.16 -4.33
C GLU A 40 -6.95 -4.92 -4.33
N ALA A 41 -5.99 -4.84 -3.41
CA ALA A 41 -5.01 -3.76 -3.39
C ALA A 41 -4.13 -3.78 -4.65
N VAL A 42 -3.67 -4.96 -5.07
CA VAL A 42 -2.89 -5.12 -6.32
C VAL A 42 -3.72 -4.71 -7.53
N LEU A 43 -4.99 -5.12 -7.62
CA LEU A 43 -5.89 -4.74 -8.71
C LEU A 43 -6.23 -3.24 -8.70
N THR A 44 -6.32 -2.64 -7.52
CA THR A 44 -6.56 -1.19 -7.38
C THR A 44 -5.39 -0.38 -7.95
N GLN A 45 -4.15 -0.88 -7.83
CA GLN A 45 -2.95 -0.26 -8.39
C GLN A 45 -2.69 -0.65 -9.86
N ARG A 46 -2.97 -1.89 -10.26
CA ARG A 46 -2.56 -2.44 -11.56
C ARG A 46 -3.68 -2.40 -12.59
N TRP A 47 -3.56 -1.46 -13.52
CA TRP A 47 -4.37 -1.31 -14.71
C TRP A 47 -3.58 -0.53 -15.76
N HIS A 48 -4.07 -0.54 -17.01
CA HIS A 48 -3.49 0.27 -18.09
C HIS A 48 -4.42 1.44 -18.40
N PRO A 49 -3.89 2.65 -18.60
CA PRO A 49 -4.71 3.81 -18.95
C PRO A 49 -5.46 3.57 -20.26
N ALA A 50 -6.73 3.98 -20.29
CA ALA A 50 -7.49 3.97 -21.52
C ALA A 50 -6.82 4.84 -22.58
N GLU A 51 -6.77 4.35 -23.82
CA GLU A 51 -6.15 5.07 -24.94
C GLU A 51 -6.96 6.30 -25.37
N SER A 52 -8.27 6.26 -25.18
CA SER A 52 -9.20 7.35 -25.49
C SER A 52 -9.92 7.87 -24.24
N PRO A 53 -10.20 9.18 -24.14
CA PRO A 53 -11.04 9.75 -23.08
C PRO A 53 -12.51 9.31 -23.13
N ASP A 54 -12.98 8.74 -24.26
CA ASP A 54 -14.36 8.25 -24.40
C ASP A 54 -14.59 6.92 -23.66
N VAL A 55 -13.50 6.27 -23.22
CA VAL A 55 -13.55 5.02 -22.46
C VAL A 55 -13.44 5.34 -20.97
N PRO A 56 -14.35 4.83 -20.12
CA PRO A 56 -14.27 5.01 -18.68
C PRO A 56 -12.92 4.55 -18.11
N CYS A 57 -12.46 5.24 -17.05
CA CYS A 57 -11.16 4.92 -16.47
C CYS A 57 -11.12 3.48 -15.91
N PRO A 58 -10.18 2.62 -16.35
CA PRO A 58 -10.08 1.23 -15.90
C PRO A 58 -9.70 1.04 -14.43
N CYS A 59 -9.40 2.11 -13.67
CA CYS A 59 -9.10 2.05 -12.23
C CYS A 59 -10.30 1.65 -11.34
N GLY A 60 -11.39 1.17 -11.93
CA GLY A 60 -12.67 0.94 -11.27
C GLY A 60 -13.59 2.16 -11.24
N SER A 61 -13.34 3.19 -12.07
CA SER A 61 -14.14 4.42 -12.14
C SER A 61 -14.32 5.14 -10.78
N THR A 62 -13.31 5.05 -9.91
CA THR A 62 -13.27 5.70 -8.59
C THR A 62 -12.34 6.91 -8.55
N CYS A 63 -11.80 7.30 -9.71
CA CYS A 63 -10.96 8.49 -9.85
C CYS A 63 -11.82 9.67 -10.29
N GLU A 64 -11.41 10.88 -9.93
CA GLU A 64 -12.00 12.09 -10.47
C GLU A 64 -11.71 12.21 -11.98
N PRO A 65 -12.62 12.82 -12.78
CA PRO A 65 -12.31 13.20 -14.14
C PRO A 65 -11.09 14.12 -14.19
N GLY A 66 -10.22 13.94 -15.19
CA GLY A 66 -9.05 14.78 -15.33
C GLY A 66 -9.40 16.19 -15.77
N GLU A 67 -8.77 17.19 -15.16
CA GLU A 67 -8.99 18.59 -15.49
C GLU A 67 -8.42 18.98 -16.86
N ARG A 68 -8.93 20.07 -17.45
CA ARG A 68 -8.32 20.66 -18.64
C ARG A 68 -6.96 21.27 -18.29
N CYS A 69 -5.96 21.00 -19.12
CA CYS A 69 -4.64 21.57 -18.96
C CYS A 69 -4.68 23.10 -19.16
N GLY A 70 -4.21 23.85 -18.18
CA GLY A 70 -4.10 25.31 -18.28
C GLY A 70 -3.10 25.80 -19.35
N ARG A 71 -2.26 24.91 -19.91
CA ARG A 71 -1.23 25.26 -20.89
C ARG A 71 -1.62 24.97 -22.35
N CYS A 72 -2.15 23.78 -22.64
CA CYS A 72 -2.51 23.38 -24.00
C CYS A 72 -4.01 23.02 -24.15
N HIS A 73 -4.80 23.18 -23.10
CA HIS A 73 -6.25 22.94 -23.06
C HIS A 73 -6.73 21.51 -23.35
N ALA A 74 -5.80 20.58 -23.61
CA ALA A 74 -6.07 19.14 -23.65
C ALA A 74 -6.47 18.61 -22.27
N LEU A 75 -7.19 17.49 -22.23
CA LEU A 75 -7.55 16.83 -20.97
C LEU A 75 -6.34 16.14 -20.33
N HIS A 76 -6.33 16.10 -19.00
CA HIS A 76 -5.48 15.17 -18.28
C HIS A 76 -6.17 13.80 -18.17
N ARG A 77 -5.36 12.75 -18.20
CA ARG A 77 -5.81 11.37 -18.07
C ARG A 77 -5.21 10.77 -16.81
N HIS A 78 -6.01 10.05 -16.03
CA HIS A 78 -5.52 9.24 -14.92
C HIS A 78 -4.61 8.14 -15.48
N VAL A 79 -3.34 8.11 -15.06
CA VAL A 79 -2.33 7.19 -15.59
C VAL A 79 -1.79 6.19 -14.58
N ALA A 80 -1.90 6.48 -13.28
CA ALA A 80 -1.41 5.58 -12.24
C ALA A 80 -2.06 5.87 -10.90
N ARG A 81 -2.22 4.83 -10.09
CA ARG A 81 -2.62 4.93 -8.68
C ARG A 81 -1.59 4.25 -7.80
N TYR A 82 -1.20 4.88 -6.70
CA TYR A 82 -0.23 4.30 -5.75
C TYR A 82 -0.53 4.75 -4.31
N PRO A 83 0.01 4.07 -3.29
CA PRO A 83 -0.15 4.47 -1.90
C PRO A 83 0.27 5.93 -1.66
N GLY A 84 -0.62 6.73 -1.07
CA GLY A 84 -0.45 8.18 -0.91
C GLY A 84 0.04 8.62 0.47
N SER A 85 0.15 7.69 1.43
CA SER A 85 0.56 7.95 2.81
C SER A 85 1.49 6.84 3.30
N VAL A 86 2.32 7.10 4.31
CA VAL A 86 3.16 6.07 4.95
C VAL A 86 2.51 5.42 6.17
N THR A 87 1.37 5.95 6.61
CA THR A 87 0.68 5.54 7.84
C THR A 87 -0.79 5.22 7.61
N ASP A 88 -1.47 6.00 6.77
CA ASP A 88 -2.88 5.83 6.46
C ASP A 88 -3.07 4.90 5.25
N VAL A 89 -3.51 3.68 5.54
CA VAL A 89 -3.58 2.60 4.57
C VAL A 89 -4.70 2.73 3.55
N GLU A 90 -5.67 3.63 3.75
CA GLU A 90 -6.76 3.86 2.79
C GLU A 90 -6.51 5.11 1.92
N THR A 91 -5.43 5.85 2.19
CA THR A 91 -5.03 7.01 1.40
C THR A 91 -4.16 6.58 0.21
N TRP A 92 -4.64 6.88 -0.99
CA TRP A 92 -3.99 6.68 -2.29
C TRP A 92 -3.66 8.01 -2.96
N ALA A 93 -2.85 7.96 -4.00
CA ALA A 93 -2.49 9.07 -4.85
C ALA A 93 -2.69 8.68 -6.32
N ASP A 94 -3.50 9.47 -7.02
CA ASP A 94 -3.83 9.32 -8.42
C ASP A 94 -3.00 10.31 -9.23
N ARG A 95 -2.21 9.81 -10.17
CA ARG A 95 -1.39 10.62 -11.08
C ARG A 95 -2.11 10.84 -12.39
N TYR A 96 -2.14 12.08 -12.83
CA TYR A 96 -2.78 12.51 -14.07
C TYR A 96 -1.75 13.13 -15.01
N ASP A 97 -1.67 12.63 -16.25
CA ASP A 97 -0.79 13.16 -17.29
C ASP A 97 -1.62 13.83 -18.38
N CYS A 98 -1.17 14.99 -18.85
CA CYS A 98 -1.80 15.71 -19.95
C CYS A 98 -1.60 14.95 -21.25
N MET A 99 -2.65 14.83 -22.05
CA MET A 99 -2.57 14.12 -23.34
C MET A 99 -1.91 14.95 -24.46
N GLY A 100 -1.68 16.26 -24.25
CA GLY A 100 -1.15 17.16 -25.27
C GLY A 100 0.21 17.79 -24.94
N CYS A 101 0.72 17.65 -23.73
CA CYS A 101 2.03 18.18 -23.33
C CYS A 101 2.58 17.46 -22.09
N ALA A 102 3.78 17.82 -21.64
CA ALA A 102 4.44 17.21 -20.48
C ALA A 102 3.87 17.65 -19.10
N SER A 103 2.69 18.25 -19.05
CA SER A 103 2.04 18.64 -17.78
C SER A 103 1.50 17.40 -17.06
N SER A 104 1.66 17.36 -15.74
CA SER A 104 1.08 16.32 -14.89
C SER A 104 0.74 16.85 -13.50
N TYR A 105 -0.22 16.23 -12.82
CA TYR A 105 -0.52 16.49 -11.42
C TYR A 105 -0.83 15.21 -10.66
N VAL A 106 -0.89 15.31 -9.33
CA VAL A 106 -1.25 14.21 -8.43
C VAL A 106 -2.39 14.68 -7.54
N LEU A 107 -3.42 13.83 -7.40
CA LEU A 107 -4.54 14.03 -6.49
C LEU A 107 -4.48 12.96 -5.39
N THR A 108 -4.55 13.37 -4.13
CA THR A 108 -4.72 12.43 -3.01
C THR A 108 -6.18 12.04 -2.90
N VAL A 109 -6.45 10.74 -2.80
CA VAL A 109 -7.80 10.18 -2.70
C VAL A 109 -7.88 9.19 -1.55
N VAL A 110 -9.00 9.17 -0.84
CA VAL A 110 -9.28 8.16 0.18
C VAL A 110 -10.20 7.12 -0.44
N LEU A 111 -9.83 5.84 -0.35
CA LEU A 111 -10.64 4.73 -0.84
C LEU A 111 -11.06 3.83 0.33
N PRO A 112 -12.19 4.12 1.00
CA PRO A 112 -12.66 3.33 2.12
C PRO A 112 -12.83 1.85 1.74
N GLY A 113 -12.32 0.96 2.59
CA GLY A 113 -12.38 -0.48 2.36
C GLY A 113 -11.41 -1.00 1.29
N ARG A 114 -10.53 -0.15 0.76
CA ARG A 114 -9.47 -0.54 -0.19
C ARG A 114 -8.08 -0.20 0.35
N PRO A 115 -7.65 -0.84 1.44
CA PRO A 115 -6.35 -0.54 2.01
C PRO A 115 -5.22 -1.05 1.09
N TRP A 116 -4.13 -0.29 0.96
CA TRP A 116 -2.91 -0.74 0.26
C TRP A 116 -1.97 -1.57 1.14
N GLY A 117 -2.23 -1.65 2.44
CA GLY A 117 -1.39 -2.33 3.41
C GLY A 117 -2.08 -2.47 4.77
N ILE A 118 -1.29 -2.76 5.80
CA ILE A 118 -1.75 -2.92 7.17
C ILE A 118 -1.20 -1.77 8.00
N ALA A 119 -2.08 -1.04 8.69
CA ALA A 119 -1.69 0.07 9.55
C ALA A 119 -0.77 -0.46 10.67
N GLY A 120 0.40 0.16 10.82
CA GLY A 120 1.32 -0.17 11.90
C GLY A 120 0.72 0.18 13.26
N ALA A 121 1.16 -0.52 14.31
CA ALA A 121 0.81 -0.11 15.66
C ALA A 121 1.53 1.20 16.03
N ALA A 122 0.83 2.11 16.72
CA ALA A 122 1.49 3.22 17.39
C ALA A 122 2.43 2.66 18.48
N PRO A 123 3.67 3.14 18.57
CA PRO A 123 4.53 2.77 19.69
C PRO A 123 3.89 3.17 21.02
N ALA A 124 4.14 2.37 22.06
CA ALA A 124 3.56 2.56 23.38
C ALA A 124 4.37 3.53 24.27
N GLY A 125 5.52 4.04 23.81
CA GLY A 125 6.46 4.80 24.63
C GLY A 125 6.91 6.14 24.02
N PRO A 126 7.34 7.09 24.88
CA PRO A 126 7.94 8.34 24.43
C PRO A 126 9.33 8.08 23.83
N GLY A 127 9.54 8.50 22.57
CA GLY A 127 10.83 8.41 21.87
C GLY A 127 10.91 7.39 20.73
N GLU A 128 9.88 6.57 20.52
CA GLU A 128 9.85 5.54 19.47
C GLU A 128 9.32 6.04 18.12
N ARG A 129 9.81 5.41 17.03
CA ARG A 129 9.48 5.76 15.64
C ARG A 129 7.98 5.69 15.38
N ALA A 130 7.44 6.68 14.66
CA ALA A 130 6.04 6.74 14.27
C ALA A 130 5.57 5.44 13.59
N ALA A 131 4.32 5.02 13.88
CA ALA A 131 3.69 3.84 13.31
C ALA A 131 3.80 3.87 11.78
N ARG A 132 4.60 2.97 11.20
CA ARG A 132 4.66 2.79 9.73
C ARG A 132 3.79 1.62 9.33
N ALA A 133 3.00 1.81 8.29
CA ALA A 133 2.21 0.73 7.73
C ALA A 133 3.09 -0.30 7.00
N VAL A 134 2.62 -1.53 6.98
CA VAL A 134 3.24 -2.65 6.26
C VAL A 134 2.53 -2.80 4.92
N VAL A 135 3.28 -2.69 3.82
CA VAL A 135 2.74 -2.76 2.45
C VAL A 135 2.30 -4.19 2.13
N PHE A 136 1.14 -4.36 1.48
CA PHE A 136 0.75 -5.67 1.00
C PHE A 136 1.71 -6.20 -0.08
N PRO A 137 1.99 -7.52 -0.12
CA PRO A 137 2.81 -8.10 -1.17
C PRO A 137 2.31 -7.75 -2.58
N GLY A 138 3.21 -7.32 -3.46
CA GLY A 138 2.90 -6.97 -4.85
C GLY A 138 2.38 -5.54 -5.08
N VAL A 139 2.11 -4.78 -4.01
CA VAL A 139 1.82 -3.35 -4.07
C VAL A 139 3.13 -2.56 -4.06
N ALA A 140 3.31 -1.69 -5.05
CA ALA A 140 4.45 -0.78 -5.15
C ALA A 140 4.14 0.52 -4.39
N HIS A 141 4.91 0.83 -3.36
CA HIS A 141 4.76 2.03 -2.55
C HIS A 141 5.93 2.99 -2.81
N PRO A 142 5.72 4.19 -3.39
CA PRO A 142 6.84 5.05 -3.78
C PRO A 142 7.59 5.66 -2.57
N LEU A 143 6.88 5.89 -1.45
CA LEU A 143 7.46 6.48 -0.23
C LEU A 143 8.04 5.46 0.77
N LEU A 144 7.73 4.17 0.62
CA LEU A 144 8.22 3.10 1.49
C LEU A 144 9.11 2.18 0.65
N ARG A 145 10.42 2.16 0.96
CA ARG A 145 11.29 1.14 0.35
C ARG A 145 10.77 -0.25 0.72
N PRO A 146 10.82 -1.24 -0.20
CA PRO A 146 10.61 -2.63 0.15
C PRO A 146 11.59 -2.99 1.27
N VAL A 147 11.07 -3.53 2.38
CA VAL A 147 11.96 -4.18 3.34
C VAL A 147 12.48 -5.42 2.62
N ALA A 148 13.75 -5.40 2.22
CA ALA A 148 14.40 -6.57 1.67
C ALA A 148 14.36 -7.66 2.74
N ALA A 149 13.77 -8.80 2.45
CA ALA A 149 13.93 -10.00 3.25
C ALA A 149 15.41 -10.43 3.10
N GLY A 150 16.24 -10.12 4.09
CA GLY A 150 17.67 -10.44 4.06
C GLY A 150 18.51 -9.38 4.76
N ASP A 151 18.36 -9.28 6.07
CA ASP A 151 19.41 -8.76 6.94
C ASP A 151 19.80 -9.91 7.89
N GLU A 152 20.30 -11.00 7.28
CA GLU A 152 21.20 -11.92 7.99
C GLU A 152 22.55 -11.21 8.03
N GLY A 153 22.80 -10.46 9.11
CA GLY A 153 24.13 -9.99 9.45
C GLY A 153 25.04 -11.18 9.75
N PRO A 154 26.34 -11.11 9.44
CA PRO A 154 27.23 -12.25 9.53
C PRO A 154 27.54 -12.56 11.00
N ASP A 155 27.18 -13.76 11.46
CA ASP A 155 27.78 -14.34 12.66
C ASP A 155 29.26 -14.56 12.39
N GLY A 156 30.07 -13.62 12.85
CA GLY A 156 31.51 -13.79 12.98
C GLY A 156 31.78 -14.72 14.15
N ASP A 157 32.11 -15.97 13.87
CA ASP A 157 32.83 -16.82 14.80
C ASP A 157 34.33 -16.51 14.67
N GLU A 158 34.87 -15.86 15.70
CA GLU A 158 36.31 -15.71 15.95
C GLU A 158 36.89 -17.05 16.45
N ASP A 159 38.00 -17.50 15.83
CA ASP A 159 38.86 -18.62 16.28
C ASP A 159 39.71 -18.24 17.52
#